data_AF-A0A358ADF1-F1
#
_entry.id   AF-A0A358ADF1-F1
#
_cell.length_a   1.000
_cell.length_b   1.000
_cell.length_c   1.000
_cell.angle_alpha   90.00
_cell.angle_beta   90.00
_cell.angle_gamma   90.00
#
_symmetry.space_group_name_H-M   'P 1'
#
loop_
_entity.id
_entity.type
_entity.pdbx_description
1 polymer ?
#
loop_
_entity_poly.entity_id
_entity_poly.type
_entity_poly.pdbx_seq_one_letter_code
_entity_poly.pdbx_strand_id
1 'polypeptide(L)'
;NNLNLIDIGISRNAYGRQIDSFETQIKFNNKNIPAVFIRAPKINRVGDGVQILAKNNNEVVAVRQDNVLVTTFHPELADDTSVHEYFVEMCGQRD
;
A
#
# COMPACT_ATOMS: atom_id res chain seq x y z
N ASN A 1 16.73 8.45 7.15
CA ASN A 1 15.99 9.58 6.56
C ASN A 1 14.65 9.14 6.04
N ASN A 2 13.61 9.91 6.36
CA ASN A 2 12.26 9.85 5.79
C ASN A 2 12.00 11.16 5.03
N LEU A 3 11.08 11.14 4.06
CA LEU A 3 10.72 12.34 3.29
C LEU A 3 9.58 13.15 3.96
N ASN A 4 8.86 12.55 4.91
CA ASN A 4 7.74 13.18 5.63
C ASN A 4 6.63 13.74 4.73
N LEU A 5 6.39 13.12 3.58
CA LEU A 5 5.37 13.53 2.61
C LEU A 5 3.97 12.95 2.89
N ILE A 6 3.85 12.06 3.87
CA ILE A 6 2.60 11.38 4.23
C ILE A 6 2.60 11.07 5.73
N ASP A 7 1.48 11.33 6.41
CA ASP A 7 1.34 11.10 7.86
C ASP A 7 0.97 9.64 8.16
N ILE A 8 1.98 8.77 8.12
CA ILE A 8 1.86 7.39 8.55
C ILE A 8 2.98 7.00 9.52
N GLY A 9 2.67 6.07 10.41
CA GLY A 9 3.65 5.32 11.18
C GLY A 9 4.01 4.02 10.46
N ILE A 10 5.30 3.73 10.34
CA ILE A 10 5.81 2.50 9.71
C ILE A 10 6.72 1.73 10.67
N SER A 11 6.56 0.41 10.73
CA SER A 11 7.50 -0.51 11.38
C SER A 11 8.14 -1.42 10.33
N ARG A 12 9.48 -1.47 10.32
CA ARG A 12 10.25 -2.32 9.41
C ARG A 12 10.21 -3.77 9.89
N ASN A 13 10.12 -4.74 8.97
CA ASN A 13 10.28 -6.17 9.24
C ASN A 13 9.40 -6.70 10.38
N ALA A 14 8.13 -6.29 10.42
CA ALA A 14 7.21 -6.66 11.50
C ALA A 14 6.47 -7.99 11.26
N TYR A 15 6.63 -8.61 10.09
CA TYR A 15 6.34 -10.03 9.88
C TYR A 15 7.63 -10.80 10.19
N GLY A 16 7.63 -11.66 11.20
CA GLY A 16 8.84 -12.32 11.72
C GLY A 16 9.63 -13.13 10.67
N ARG A 17 10.84 -13.56 11.05
CA ARG A 17 11.89 -14.22 10.23
C ARG A 17 11.47 -15.44 9.37
N GLN A 18 10.22 -15.88 9.39
CA GLN A 18 9.77 -17.14 8.78
C GLN A 18 8.46 -17.06 7.97
N ILE A 19 7.84 -15.88 7.83
CA ILE A 19 6.71 -15.70 6.90
C ILE A 19 7.20 -14.81 5.75
N ASP A 20 8.14 -15.39 5.00
CA ASP A 20 8.74 -14.83 3.80
C ASP A 20 7.77 -15.00 2.62
N SER A 21 7.54 -13.92 1.86
CA SER A 21 6.84 -13.92 0.56
C SER A 21 5.49 -14.66 0.53
N PHE A 22 4.39 -13.93 0.56
CA PHE A 22 3.08 -14.51 0.28
C PHE A 22 2.31 -13.68 -0.73
N GLU A 23 1.34 -14.32 -1.38
CA GLU A 23 0.40 -13.69 -2.28
C GLU A 23 -1.02 -13.86 -1.72
N THR A 24 -1.85 -12.84 -1.86
CA THR A 24 -3.27 -12.92 -1.48
C THR A 24 -4.11 -11.95 -2.31
N GLN A 25 -5.43 -12.09 -2.22
CA GLN A 25 -6.37 -11.16 -2.83
C GLN A 25 -6.72 -10.05 -1.83
N ILE A 26 -6.62 -8.80 -2.27
CA ILE A 26 -7.02 -7.63 -1.48
C ILE A 26 -8.03 -6.79 -2.26
N LYS A 27 -8.84 -6.02 -1.53
CA LYS A 27 -9.71 -5.01 -2.13
C LYS A 27 -8.98 -3.66 -2.12
N PHE A 28 -8.41 -3.27 -3.26
CA PHE A 28 -7.75 -1.99 -3.48
C PHE A 28 -8.67 -1.04 -4.23
N ASN A 29 -8.97 0.12 -3.64
CA ASN A 29 -9.84 1.15 -4.23
C ASN A 29 -11.13 0.55 -4.85
N ASN A 30 -11.81 -0.30 -4.08
CA ASN A 30 -13.01 -1.05 -4.47
C ASN A 30 -12.86 -2.14 -5.54
N LYS A 31 -11.65 -2.43 -6.03
CA LYS A 31 -11.35 -3.52 -6.96
C LYS A 31 -10.60 -4.65 -6.26
N ASN A 32 -10.96 -5.91 -6.53
CA ASN A 32 -10.20 -7.05 -6.04
C ASN A 32 -8.98 -7.27 -6.94
N ILE A 33 -7.79 -7.34 -6.35
CA ILE A 33 -6.52 -7.52 -7.05
C ILE A 33 -5.60 -8.52 -6.32
N PRO A 34 -4.73 -9.23 -7.05
CA PRO A 34 -3.60 -9.95 -6.44
C PRO A 34 -2.61 -8.97 -5.81
N ALA A 35 -2.06 -9.33 -4.64
CA ALA A 35 -1.03 -8.56 -3.95
C ALA A 35 0.08 -9.46 -3.43
N VAL A 36 1.31 -9.12 -3.81
CA VAL A 36 2.53 -9.86 -3.48
C VAL A 36 3.29 -9.16 -2.36
N PHE A 37 3.47 -9.83 -1.22
CA PHE A 37 4.11 -9.27 -0.03
C PHE A 37 5.46 -9.92 0.21
N ILE A 38 6.56 -9.19 0.03
CA ILE A 38 7.93 -9.70 0.27
C ILE A 38 8.59 -8.82 1.34
N ARG A 39 8.83 -9.40 2.53
CA ARG A 39 9.40 -8.68 3.69
C ARG A 39 8.72 -7.33 3.93
N ALA A 40 7.38 -7.32 3.79
CA ALA A 40 6.57 -6.13 3.81
C ALA A 40 6.70 -5.39 5.16
N PRO A 41 6.87 -4.05 5.16
CA PRO A 41 6.73 -3.26 6.38
C PRO A 41 5.26 -3.21 6.82
N LYS A 42 5.01 -2.84 8.07
CA LYS A 42 3.65 -2.65 8.60
C LYS A 42 3.34 -1.17 8.84
N ILE A 43 2.19 -0.71 8.33
CA ILE A 43 1.61 0.59 8.69
C ILE A 43 0.93 0.42 10.05
N ASN A 44 1.46 1.08 11.08
CA ASN A 44 0.97 0.96 12.46
C ASN A 44 0.20 2.19 12.95
N ARG A 45 0.24 3.29 12.20
CA ARG A 45 -0.56 4.51 12.43
C ARG A 45 -0.92 5.13 11.09
N VAL A 46 -2.14 5.63 10.99
CA VAL A 46 -2.64 6.41 9.86
C VAL A 46 -3.12 7.74 10.43
N GLY A 47 -2.57 8.85 9.92
CA GLY A 47 -2.94 10.20 10.33
C GLY A 47 -4.27 10.67 9.75
N ASP A 48 -4.72 11.83 10.20
CA ASP A 48 -5.94 12.46 9.70
C ASP A 48 -5.76 12.88 8.24
N GLY A 49 -6.80 12.70 7.42
CA GLY A 49 -6.77 13.01 5.98
C GLY A 49 -6.06 11.98 5.10
N VAL A 50 -5.44 10.95 5.68
CA VAL A 50 -4.89 9.82 4.91
C VAL A 50 -6.01 8.86 4.51
N GLN A 51 -6.19 8.67 3.21
CA GLN A 51 -7.16 7.73 2.66
C GLN A 51 -6.60 6.30 2.70
N ILE A 52 -7.33 5.37 3.32
CA ILE A 52 -7.02 3.94 3.26
C ILE A 52 -7.59 3.37 1.95
N LEU A 53 -6.73 2.84 1.10
CA LEU A 53 -7.10 2.27 -0.19
C LEU A 53 -7.25 0.74 -0.14
N ALA A 54 -6.51 0.07 0.73
CA ALA A 54 -6.62 -1.38 0.89
C ALA A 54 -6.26 -1.85 2.30
N LYS A 55 -6.88 -2.97 2.71
CA LYS A 55 -6.53 -3.73 3.91
C LYS A 55 -6.35 -5.21 3.59
N ASN A 56 -5.47 -5.89 4.31
CA ASN A 56 -5.35 -7.34 4.36
C ASN A 56 -5.50 -7.79 5.82
N ASN A 57 -6.51 -8.61 6.14
CA ASN A 57 -6.78 -9.09 7.51
C ASN A 57 -6.73 -7.97 8.58
N ASN A 58 -7.37 -6.83 8.29
CA ASN A 58 -7.41 -5.59 9.08
C ASN A 58 -6.12 -4.74 9.09
N GLU A 59 -5.01 -5.24 8.56
CA GLU A 59 -3.78 -4.48 8.40
C GLU A 59 -3.88 -3.57 7.17
N VAL A 60 -3.50 -2.30 7.32
CA VAL A 60 -3.49 -1.33 6.22
C VAL A 60 -2.29 -1.60 5.32
N VAL A 61 -2.54 -1.80 4.03
CA VAL A 61 -1.52 -2.21 3.05
C VAL A 61 -1.41 -1.28 1.85
N ALA A 62 -2.37 -0.37 1.66
CA ALA A 62 -2.25 0.75 0.74
C ALA A 62 -2.96 2.00 1.28
N VAL A 63 -2.31 3.15 1.13
CA VAL A 63 -2.84 4.46 1.53
C VAL A 63 -2.48 5.52 0.50
N ARG A 64 -3.27 6.61 0.49
CA ARG A 64 -2.98 7.83 -0.26
C ARG A 64 -3.14 9.05 0.63
N GLN A 65 -2.28 10.03 0.43
CA GLN A 65 -2.48 11.39 0.91
C GLN A 65 -2.03 12.35 -0.19
N ASP A 66 -2.92 13.25 -0.61
CA ASP A 66 -2.67 14.19 -1.71
C ASP A 66 -2.14 13.49 -2.97
N ASN A 67 -0.91 13.81 -3.38
CA ASN A 67 -0.20 13.24 -4.52
C ASN A 67 0.73 12.06 -4.17
N VAL A 68 0.65 11.54 -2.95
CA VAL A 68 1.50 10.45 -2.45
C VAL A 68 0.68 9.17 -2.34
N LEU A 69 1.11 8.13 -3.06
CA LEU A 69 0.60 6.76 -2.95
C LEU A 69 1.65 5.88 -2.26
N VAL A 70 1.21 5.07 -1.30
CA VAL A 70 2.06 4.10 -0.60
C VAL A 70 1.40 2.72 -0.59
N THR A 71 2.16 1.69 -0.95
CA THR A 71 1.80 0.27 -0.79
C THR A 71 2.85 -0.43 0.07
N THR A 72 2.43 -1.44 0.85
CA THR A 72 3.35 -2.35 1.56
C THR A 72 3.56 -3.67 0.81
N PHE A 73 2.94 -3.82 -0.35
CA PHE A 73 3.08 -4.93 -1.28
C PHE A 73 3.70 -4.43 -2.59
N HIS A 74 4.05 -5.39 -3.45
CA HIS A 74 4.70 -5.22 -4.74
C HIS A 74 3.68 -5.32 -5.88
N PRO A 75 3.01 -4.22 -6.27
CA PRO A 75 2.10 -4.24 -7.41
C PRO A 75 2.80 -4.57 -8.73
N GLU A 76 4.11 -4.34 -8.84
CA GLU A 76 4.94 -4.64 -10.01
C GLU A 76 5.19 -6.13 -10.23
N LEU A 77 4.96 -6.96 -9.20
CA LEU A 77 5.12 -8.41 -9.25
C LEU A 77 3.78 -9.13 -9.41
N ALA A 78 2.67 -8.39 -9.41
CA ALA A 78 1.33 -8.92 -9.61
C ALA A 78 0.96 -8.88 -11.09
N ASP A 79 0.20 -9.87 -11.56
CA ASP A 79 -0.35 -9.90 -12.94
C ASP A 79 -1.62 -9.03 -13.04
N ASP A 80 -1.57 -7.79 -12.53
CA ASP A 80 -2.67 -6.83 -12.52
C ASP A 80 -2.13 -5.39 -12.46
N THR A 81 -2.59 -4.54 -13.39
CA THR A 81 -2.09 -3.16 -13.56
C THR A 81 -2.87 -2.10 -12.75
N SER A 82 -3.89 -2.47 -11.98
CA SER A 82 -4.85 -1.53 -11.37
C SER A 82 -4.19 -0.48 -10.46
N VAL A 83 -3.15 -0.87 -9.71
CA VAL A 83 -2.43 0.07 -8.83
C VAL A 83 -1.62 1.08 -9.65
N HIS A 84 -1.02 0.63 -10.75
CA HIS A 84 -0.27 1.50 -11.67
C HIS A 84 -1.22 2.43 -12.42
N GLU A 85 -2.35 1.93 -12.90
CA GLU A 85 -3.41 2.73 -13.53
C GLU A 85 -3.91 3.81 -12.57
N TYR A 86 -4.23 3.44 -11.33
CA TYR A 86 -4.62 4.39 -10.29
C TYR A 86 -3.56 5.48 -10.06
N PHE A 87 -2.28 5.11 -10.02
CA PHE A 87 -1.19 6.07 -9.88
C PHE A 87 -1.04 7.01 -11.10
N VAL A 88 -1.22 6.49 -12.32
CA VAL A 88 -1.20 7.31 -13.54
C VAL A 88 -2.37 8.29 -13.56
N GLU A 89 -3.57 7.84 -13.16
CA GLU A 89 -4.73 8.71 -13.01
C GLU A 89 -4.46 9.84 -12.00
N MET A 90 -3.84 9.53 -10.85
CA MET A 90 -3.42 10.54 -9.87
C MET A 90 -2.47 11.58 -10.48
N CYS A 91 -1.55 11.17 -11.36
CA CYS A 91 -0.62 12.10 -12.01
C CYS A 91 -1.32 13.07 -12.99
N GLY A 92 -2.44 12.64 -13.58
CA GLY A 92 -3.25 13.44 -14.51
C GLY A 92 -4.20 14.41 -13.81
N GLN A 93 -4.55 14.14 -12.55
CA GLN A 93 -5.36 14.99 -11.71
C GLN A 93 -4.44 15.98 -10.97
N ARG A 94 -4.31 17.19 -11.51
CA ARG A 94 -3.68 18.31 -10.80
C ARG A 94 -4.80 19.15 -10.19
N ASP A 95 -4.82 19.24 -8.86
CA ASP A 95 -5.50 20.34 -8.17
C ASP A 95 -4.77 21.66 -8.42
#